data_AF-A0A662IQR0-F1
#
_entry.id   AF-A0A662IQR0-F1
#
_cell.length_a   1.000
_cell.length_b   1.000
_cell.length_c   1.000
_cell.angle_alpha   90.00
_cell.angle_beta   90.00
_cell.angle_gamma   90.00
#
_symmetry.space_group_name_H-M   'P 1'
#
loop_
_entity.id
_entity.type
_entity.pdbx_description
1 polymer ?
#
loop_
_entity_poly.entity_id
_entity_poly.type
_entity_poly.pdbx_seq_one_letter_code
_entity_poly.pdbx_strand_id
1 'polypeptide(L)' 'MVKWALEGGGGSMKCEDRKILKLGRVYYVSLPIHWIRAQGLKAGDKLRMFWSPDNPSIIVQRIIILK' A
#
# COMPACT_ATOMS: atom_id res chain seq x y z
N MET A 1 7.59 -1.58 -12.60
CA MET A 1 6.67 -0.47 -12.29
C MET A 1 5.58 -1.06 -11.40
N VAL A 2 5.45 -0.61 -10.15
CA VAL A 2 4.46 -1.18 -9.21
C VAL A 2 3.26 -0.24 -9.16
N LYS A 3 2.13 -0.68 -9.70
CA LYS A 3 0.85 0.02 -9.62
C LYS A 3 0.19 -0.37 -8.29
N TRP A 4 -0.68 0.45 -7.69
CA TRP A 4 -1.31 0.13 -6.39
C TRP A 4 -2.80 0.45 -6.44
N ALA A 5 -3.63 -0.39 -5.81
CA ALA A 5 -5.07 -0.20 -5.70
C ALA A 5 -5.56 -0.38 -4.26
N LEU A 6 -6.41 0.53 -3.79
CA LEU A 6 -7.19 0.43 -2.56
C LEU A 6 -8.66 0.49 -2.99
N GLU A 7 -9.41 -0.59 -2.79
CA GLU A 7 -10.86 -0.60 -3.02
C GLU A 7 -11.56 0.14 -1.87
N GLY A 8 -12.15 1.30 -2.18
CA GLY A 8 -12.98 2.05 -1.24
C GLY A 8 -13.03 3.55 -1.56
N GLY A 9 -13.95 3.96 -2.43
CA GLY A 9 -14.36 5.37 -2.61
C GLY A 9 -14.10 5.93 -4.01
N GLY A 10 -15.17 6.36 -4.69
CA GLY A 10 -15.15 6.93 -6.04
C GLY A 10 -14.49 8.32 -6.10
N GLY A 11 -13.17 8.34 -6.09
CA GLY A 11 -12.35 9.52 -6.37
C GLY A 11 -11.19 9.14 -7.29
N SER A 12 -10.97 9.93 -8.34
CA SER A 12 -9.98 9.68 -9.39
C SER A 12 -8.60 9.28 -8.83
N MET A 13 -8.22 8.03 -9.12
CA MET A 13 -6.96 7.37 -8.74
C MET A 13 -5.75 8.12 -9.32
N LYS A 14 -5.07 8.92 -8.50
CA LYS A 14 -3.72 9.41 -8.85
C LYS A 14 -2.72 8.35 -8.43
N CYS A 15 -2.25 7.56 -9.40
CA CYS A 15 -1.16 6.62 -9.20
C CYS A 15 0.12 7.44 -9.02
N GLU A 16 0.50 7.72 -7.77
CA GLU A 16 1.73 8.45 -7.49
C GLU A 16 2.94 7.53 -7.71
N ASP A 17 3.85 7.94 -8.60
CA ASP A 17 5.12 7.25 -8.78
C ASP A 17 5.94 7.34 -7.49
N ARG A 18 6.22 6.18 -6.88
CA ARG A 18 6.97 6.07 -5.62
C ARG A 18 8.31 5.40 -5.88
N LYS A 19 9.39 5.99 -5.35
CA LYS A 19 10.72 5.39 -5.42
C LYS A 19 10.80 4.19 -4.48
N ILE A 20 11.27 3.06 -5.01
CA ILE A 20 11.63 1.88 -4.23
C ILE A 20 13.04 2.11 -3.71
N LEU A 21 13.22 2.05 -2.39
CA LEU A 21 14.52 2.12 -1.75
C LEU A 21 15.02 0.70 -1.51
N LYS A 22 16.27 0.41 -1.85
CA LYS A 22 16.91 -0.88 -1.59
C LYS A 22 17.95 -0.70 -0.48
N LEU A 23 17.84 -1.46 0.60
CA LEU A 23 18.80 -1.50 1.68
C LEU A 23 19.26 -2.95 1.89
N GLY A 24 20.45 -3.28 1.40
CA GLY A 24 20.96 -4.65 1.39
C GLY A 24 20.06 -5.59 0.57
N ARG A 25 19.44 -6.57 1.25
CA ARG A 25 18.52 -7.56 0.67
C ARG A 25 17.04 -7.20 0.83
N VAL A 26 16.74 -6.01 1.39
CA VAL A 26 15.37 -5.58 1.69
C VAL A 26 14.97 -4.41 0.79
N TYR A 27 13.73 -4.42 0.33
CA TYR A 27 13.11 -3.34 -0.45
C TYR A 27 12.10 -2.60 0.42
N TYR A 28 12.16 -1.27 0.40
CA TYR A 28 11.27 -0.38 1.13
C TYR A 28 10.51 0.50 0.14
N VAL A 29 9.24 0.71 0.43
CA VAL A 29 8.36 1.65 -0.27
C VAL A 29 7.70 2.55 0.76
N SER A 30 7.68 3.86 0.48
CA SER A 30 6.94 4.80 1.30
C SER A 30 5.45 4.72 0.96
N LEU A 31 4.59 4.60 1.98
CA LEU A 31 3.15 4.72 1.81
C LEU A 31 2.75 6.21 1.75
N PRO A 32 1.74 6.58 0.95
CA PRO A 32 1.21 7.93 0.96
C PRO A 32 0.65 8.36 2.32
N ILE A 33 0.98 9.59 2.74
CA ILE A 33 0.55 10.12 4.03
C ILE A 33 -0.98 10.16 4.17
N HIS A 34 -1.69 10.40 3.06
CA HIS A 34 -3.16 10.41 3.05
C HIS A 34 -3.75 9.00 3.27
N TRP A 35 -3.09 7.93 2.79
CA TRP A 35 -3.49 6.55 3.11
C TRP A 35 -3.27 6.21 4.57
N ILE A 36 -2.10 6.59 5.10
CA ILE A 36 -1.76 6.39 6.52
C ILE A 36 -2.82 7.05 7.40
N ARG A 37 -3.18 8.30 7.09
CA ARG A 37 -4.21 9.06 7.83
C ARG A 37 -5.61 8.45 7.67
N ALA A 38 -6.02 8.12 6.45
CA ALA A 38 -7.36 7.57 6.17
C ALA A 38 -7.58 6.22 6.85
N GLN A 39 -6.52 5.40 6.97
CA GLN A 39 -6.58 4.07 7.56
C GLN A 39 -6.15 4.04 9.04
N GLY A 40 -5.72 5.18 9.59
CA GLY A 40 -5.23 5.30 10.97
C GLY A 40 -4.00 4.44 11.26
N LEU A 41 -3.13 4.22 10.26
CA LEU A 41 -1.97 3.34 10.38
C LEU A 41 -0.91 3.95 11.30
N LYS A 42 -0.32 3.11 12.16
CA LYS A 42 0.78 3.47 13.06
C LYS A 42 2.01 2.62 12.78
N ALA A 43 3.17 3.11 13.20
CA ALA A 43 4.40 2.33 13.17
C ALA A 43 4.21 1.04 13.99
N GLY A 44 4.54 -0.10 13.40
CA GLY A 44 4.36 -1.43 14.00
C GLY A 44 3.08 -2.16 13.58
N ASP A 45 2.15 -1.49 12.89
CA ASP A 45 0.96 -2.15 12.36
C ASP A 45 1.34 -3.19 11.29
N LYS A 46 0.67 -4.35 11.34
CA LYS A 46 0.83 -5.40 10.35
C LYS A 46 -0.14 -5.19 9.20
N LEU A 47 0.38 -5.22 7.98
CA LEU A 47 -0.39 -5.08 6.75
C LEU A 47 -0.34 -6.38 5.95
N ARG A 48 -1.41 -6.68 5.22
CA ARG A 48 -1.44 -7.78 4.27
C ARG A 48 -1.13 -7.23 2.88
N MET A 49 -0.28 -7.91 2.14
CA MET A 49 0.10 -7.53 0.78
C MET A 49 -0.28 -8.65 -0.18
N PHE A 50 -0.84 -8.28 -1.33
CA PHE A 50 -1.20 -9.20 -2.41
C PHE A 50 -0.61 -8.72 -3.72
N TRP A 51 -0.18 -9.65 -4.56
CA TRP A 51 0.15 -9.37 -5.94
C TRP A 51 -1.09 -9.62 -6.79
N SER A 52 -1.50 -8.63 -7.59
CA SER A 52 -2.53 -8.81 -8.61
C SER A 52 -1.86 -9.25 -9.92
N PRO A 53 -2.16 -10.46 -10.43
CA PRO A 53 -1.58 -10.93 -11.69
C PRO A 53 -2.17 -10.22 -12.92
N ASP A 54 -3.44 -9.82 -12.86
CA ASP A 54 -4.17 -9.20 -13.98
C ASP A 54 -3.84 -7.72 -14.19
N ASN A 55 -3.41 -7.05 -13.12
CA ASN A 55 -2.93 -5.68 -13.15
C ASN A 55 -1.65 -5.65 -12.32
N PRO A 56 -0.44 -5.45 -12.92
CA PRO A 56 0.84 -5.61 -12.24
C PRO A 56 1.00 -4.58 -11.11
N SER A 57 0.43 -4.94 -9.98
CA SER A 57 0.16 -4.08 -8.85
C SER A 57 0.25 -4.87 -7.57
N ILE A 58 0.79 -4.22 -6.56
CA ILE A 58 0.71 -4.74 -5.20
C ILE A 58 -0.50 -4.05 -4.56
N ILE A 59 -1.31 -4.82 -3.86
CA ILE A 59 -2.47 -4.34 -3.11
C ILE A 59 -2.09 -4.44 -1.64
N VAL A 60 -2.24 -3.34 -0.90
CA VAL A 60 -2.00 -3.28 0.55
C VAL A 60 -3.34 -3.19 1.25
N GLN A 61 -3.65 -4.20 2.06
CA GLN A 61 -4.86 -4.25 2.84
C GLN A 61 -4.53 -4.22 4.34
N ARG A 62 -5.27 -3.39 5.09
CA ARG A 62 -5.18 -3.38 6.55
C ARG A 62 -5.82 -4.66 7.10
N ILE A 63 -5.15 -5.31 8.05
CA ILE A 63 -5.73 -6.44 8.79
C ILE A 63 -6.52 -5.86 9.96
N ILE A 64 -7.85 -5.90 9.88
CA ILE A 64 -8.72 -5.60 11.03
C ILE A 64 -9.01 -6.94 11.71
N ILE A 65 -8.33 -7.20 12.83
CA ILE A 65 -8.70 -8.33 13.69
C ILE A 65 -9.86 -7.84 14.56
N LEU A 66 -11.09 -8.14 14.15
CA LEU A 66 -12.26 -8.00 15.02
C LEU A 66 -12.11 -9.05 16.14
N LYS A 67 -12.06 -8.60 17.39
CA LYS A 67 -12.10 -9.45 18.59
C LYS A 67 -13.55 -9.59 19.05
#